data_AF-A0A961WYH9-F1
#
_entry.id   AF-A0A961WYH9-F1
#
_cell.length_a   1.000
_cell.length_b   1.000
_cell.length_c   1.000
_cell.angle_alpha   90.00
_cell.angle_beta   90.00
_cell.angle_gamma   90.00
#
_symmetry.space_group_name_H-M   'P 1'
#
loop_
_entity.id
_entity.type
_entity.pdbx_description
1 polymer ?
#
loop_
_entity_poly.entity_id
_entity_poly.type
_entity_poly.pdbx_seq_one_letter_code
_entity_poly.pdbx_strand_id
1 'polypeptide(L)'
;MGPFPHDAPPAAITPDNPAGTDGFEFVEFAHPQPQELETLFARMGYVAVARHKTKAITVWRQGDINYIVNAEPGSHAMRFVEEHGPCAPSMAWRVVDAQHAFDHAVKMGATPYQGEDKTLDVPAIVGIGGSLLYFVDQYGAKGSVYDGEFDWLGERDPKPQGVGFYYLDHLTHNVYRGNMDKWW
;
A
#
# COMPACT_ATOMS: atom_id res chain seq x y z
N MET A 1 11.08 2.66 10.29
CA MET A 1 10.71 3.04 11.67
C MET A 1 9.61 2.07 12.09
N GLY A 2 9.58 1.68 13.37
CA GLY A 2 8.58 0.74 13.90
C GLY A 2 7.16 1.31 13.90
N PRO A 3 6.17 0.55 14.41
CA PRO A 3 4.78 0.97 14.42
C PRO A 3 4.61 2.15 15.38
N PHE A 4 3.60 3.02 15.17
CA PHE A 4 3.42 4.19 16.04
C PHE A 4 3.13 3.75 17.49
N PRO A 5 3.71 4.42 18.51
CA PRO A 5 4.59 5.59 18.40
C PRO A 5 5.99 5.21 17.87
N HIS A 6 6.58 6.08 17.02
CA HIS A 6 7.76 5.79 16.17
C HIS A 6 9.06 5.36 16.90
N ASP A 7 9.02 5.31 18.22
CA ASP A 7 10.01 4.83 19.18
C ASP A 7 9.79 3.36 19.60
N ALA A 8 8.73 2.70 19.11
CA ALA A 8 8.56 1.27 19.27
C ALA A 8 9.67 0.48 18.55
N PRO A 9 10.15 -0.63 19.15
CA PRO A 9 11.10 -1.51 18.47
C PRO A 9 10.47 -2.06 17.18
N PRO A 10 11.28 -2.38 16.15
CA PRO A 10 10.79 -3.06 14.96
C PRO A 10 9.98 -4.31 15.33
N ALA A 11 8.93 -4.59 14.56
CA ALA A 11 8.14 -5.80 14.77
C ALA A 11 9.01 -7.07 14.68
N ALA A 12 8.55 -8.13 15.34
CA ALA A 12 9.13 -9.47 15.25
C ALA A 12 8.03 -10.47 14.90
N ILE A 13 8.41 -11.57 14.24
CA ILE A 13 7.51 -12.70 14.03
C ILE A 13 7.38 -13.45 15.36
N THR A 14 6.17 -13.50 15.90
CA THR A 14 5.85 -14.12 17.19
C THR A 14 4.56 -14.96 17.08
N PRO A 15 4.21 -15.77 18.08
CA PRO A 15 2.92 -16.46 18.09
C PRO A 15 1.71 -15.51 18.00
N ASP A 16 1.80 -14.32 18.61
CA ASP A 16 0.72 -13.31 18.62
C ASP A 16 0.72 -12.42 17.36
N ASN A 17 1.86 -12.34 16.65
CA ASN A 17 2.00 -11.68 15.35
C ASN A 17 2.66 -12.65 14.35
N PRO A 18 1.94 -13.70 13.90
CA PRO A 18 2.54 -14.78 13.14
C PRO A 18 2.91 -14.38 11.71
N ALA A 19 2.26 -13.35 11.16
CA ALA A 19 2.61 -12.75 9.88
C ALA A 19 3.70 -11.66 10.01
N GLY A 20 4.05 -11.24 11.23
CA GLY A 20 5.04 -10.20 11.48
C GLY A 20 4.63 -8.84 10.90
N THR A 21 3.36 -8.45 11.02
CA THR A 21 2.88 -7.14 10.54
C THR A 21 3.48 -5.98 11.34
N ASP A 22 3.74 -4.86 10.65
CA ASP A 22 4.38 -3.66 11.19
C ASP A 22 3.71 -2.35 10.69
N GLY A 23 2.38 -2.39 10.57
CA GLY A 23 1.57 -1.26 10.11
C GLY A 23 1.46 -1.15 8.59
N PHE A 24 1.00 0.02 8.12
CA PHE A 24 0.76 0.27 6.70
C PHE A 24 2.01 0.77 5.97
N GLU A 25 2.20 0.30 4.74
CA GLU A 25 3.16 0.90 3.81
C GLU A 25 2.46 1.93 2.91
N PHE A 26 1.36 1.57 2.27
CA PHE A 26 0.58 2.49 1.44
C PHE A 26 -0.90 2.13 1.35
N VAL A 27 -1.68 3.11 0.89
CA VAL A 27 -3.01 2.88 0.29
C VAL A 27 -2.95 3.31 -1.17
N GLU A 28 -3.40 2.45 -2.06
CA GLU A 28 -3.44 2.73 -3.48
C GLU A 28 -4.82 3.22 -3.88
N PHE A 29 -4.85 4.21 -4.76
CA PHE A 29 -6.04 4.82 -5.32
C PHE A 29 -5.94 4.83 -6.84
N ALA A 30 -7.09 4.64 -7.49
CA ALA A 30 -7.21 4.75 -8.94
C ALA A 30 -8.49 5.49 -9.32
N HIS A 31 -8.42 6.23 -10.42
CA HIS A 31 -9.51 7.06 -10.93
C HIS A 31 -9.39 7.13 -12.46
N PRO A 32 -10.49 7.09 -13.24
CA PRO A 32 -10.43 7.25 -14.70
C PRO A 32 -9.86 8.60 -15.16
N GLN A 33 -9.88 9.58 -14.27
CA GLN A 33 -9.28 10.91 -14.40
C GLN A 33 -8.33 11.14 -13.20
N PRO A 34 -7.06 10.71 -13.27
CA PRO A 34 -6.15 10.72 -12.11
C PRO A 34 -5.93 12.12 -11.53
N GLN A 35 -6.10 13.18 -12.32
CA GLN A 35 -5.94 14.57 -11.89
C GLN A 35 -6.90 14.97 -10.77
N GLU A 36 -8.06 14.31 -10.65
CA GLU A 36 -8.99 14.50 -9.52
C GLU A 36 -8.37 14.04 -8.20
N LEU A 37 -7.69 12.87 -8.20
CA LEU A 37 -6.94 12.38 -7.04
C LEU A 37 -5.74 13.27 -6.73
N GLU A 38 -4.98 13.67 -7.75
CA GLU A 38 -3.83 14.56 -7.58
C GLU A 38 -4.25 15.91 -6.95
N THR A 39 -5.35 16.49 -7.43
CA THR A 39 -5.91 17.73 -6.87
C THR A 39 -6.36 17.54 -5.43
N LEU A 40 -7.03 16.43 -5.12
CA LEU A 40 -7.48 16.11 -3.77
C LEU A 40 -6.30 15.94 -2.81
N PHE A 41 -5.30 15.14 -3.20
CA PHE A 41 -4.14 14.85 -2.36
C PHE A 41 -3.30 16.09 -2.08
N ALA A 42 -3.10 16.94 -3.08
CA ALA A 42 -2.46 18.24 -2.89
C ALA A 42 -3.20 19.10 -1.86
N ARG A 43 -4.55 19.14 -1.90
CA ARG A 43 -5.37 19.86 -0.90
C ARG A 43 -5.28 19.25 0.50
N MET A 44 -5.04 17.94 0.60
CA MET A 44 -4.81 17.24 1.85
C MET A 44 -3.36 17.37 2.38
N GLY A 45 -2.50 18.13 1.69
CA GLY A 45 -1.11 18.37 2.10
C GLY A 45 -0.12 17.29 1.68
N TYR A 46 -0.51 16.37 0.81
CA TYR A 46 0.42 15.41 0.20
C TYR A 46 1.21 16.05 -0.94
N VAL A 47 2.41 15.55 -1.17
CA VAL A 47 3.28 15.95 -2.27
C VAL A 47 3.64 14.73 -3.10
N ALA A 48 3.64 14.85 -4.43
CA ALA A 48 4.19 13.81 -5.30
C ALA A 48 5.71 13.71 -5.08
N VAL A 49 6.21 12.55 -4.65
CA VAL A 49 7.61 12.35 -4.28
C VAL A 49 8.36 11.40 -5.19
N ALA A 50 7.67 10.49 -5.87
CA ALA A 50 8.28 9.56 -6.81
C ALA A 50 7.31 9.18 -7.94
N ARG A 51 7.84 8.83 -9.10
CA ARG A 51 7.07 8.28 -10.23
C ARG A 51 7.68 6.97 -10.70
N HIS A 52 6.82 6.02 -11.06
CA HIS A 52 7.31 4.73 -11.58
C HIS A 52 8.08 4.97 -12.88
N LYS A 53 9.18 4.22 -13.07
CA LYS A 53 10.10 4.42 -14.20
C LYS A 53 9.43 4.23 -15.57
N THR A 54 8.44 3.35 -15.63
CA THR A 54 7.78 2.95 -16.89
C THR A 54 6.25 2.96 -16.87
N LYS A 55 5.61 3.04 -15.69
CA LYS A 55 4.16 2.91 -15.52
C LYS A 55 3.58 4.26 -15.11
N ALA A 56 2.32 4.51 -15.40
CA ALA A 56 1.62 5.73 -15.01
C ALA A 56 1.21 5.69 -13.53
N ILE A 57 2.20 5.58 -12.63
CA ILE A 57 2.02 5.43 -11.19
C ILE A 57 2.84 6.50 -10.46
N THR A 58 2.22 7.20 -9.51
CA THR A 58 2.86 8.25 -8.71
C THR A 58 2.70 7.97 -7.23
N VAL A 59 3.79 8.12 -6.47
CA VAL A 59 3.80 8.09 -5.00
C VAL A 59 3.56 9.49 -4.48
N TRP A 60 2.51 9.67 -3.68
CA TRP A 60 2.16 10.87 -2.96
C TRP A 60 2.43 10.67 -1.47
N ARG A 61 3.09 11.64 -0.81
CA ARG A 61 3.53 11.48 0.57
C ARG A 61 3.28 12.70 1.44
N GLN A 62 2.94 12.44 2.69
CA GLN A 62 2.90 13.38 3.80
C GLN A 62 3.42 12.67 5.05
N GLY A 63 4.50 13.19 5.64
CA GLY A 63 5.24 12.50 6.70
C GLY A 63 5.70 11.13 6.23
N ASP A 64 5.27 10.09 6.94
CA ASP A 64 5.54 8.68 6.64
C ASP A 64 4.36 7.97 5.93
N ILE A 65 3.32 8.71 5.55
CA ILE A 65 2.14 8.16 4.87
C ILE A 65 2.35 8.19 3.36
N ASN A 66 2.21 7.02 2.72
CA ASN A 66 2.22 6.91 1.27
C ASN A 66 0.81 6.65 0.73
N TYR A 67 0.39 7.49 -0.20
CA TYR A 67 -0.69 7.18 -1.13
C TYR A 67 -0.13 6.93 -2.52
N ILE A 68 -0.67 5.94 -3.20
CA ILE A 68 -0.34 5.67 -4.60
C ILE A 68 -1.49 6.15 -5.46
N VAL A 69 -1.18 6.87 -6.53
CA VAL A 69 -2.10 7.08 -7.66
C VAL A 69 -1.65 6.15 -8.77
N ASN A 70 -2.44 5.13 -9.06
CA ASN A 70 -2.20 4.22 -10.17
C ASN A 70 -3.18 4.52 -11.31
N ALA A 71 -2.64 5.01 -12.41
CA ALA A 71 -3.36 5.29 -13.65
C ALA A 71 -2.84 4.43 -14.82
N GLU A 72 -2.09 3.36 -14.53
CA GLU A 72 -1.47 2.51 -15.56
C GLU A 72 -2.56 1.73 -16.32
N PRO A 73 -2.68 1.91 -17.65
CA PRO A 73 -3.64 1.16 -18.45
C PRO A 73 -3.41 -0.34 -18.35
N GLY A 74 -4.48 -1.12 -18.18
CA GLY A 74 -4.39 -2.57 -18.07
C GLY A 74 -3.85 -3.07 -16.72
N SER A 75 -3.54 -2.19 -15.76
CA SER A 75 -3.23 -2.60 -14.38
C SER A 75 -4.43 -3.23 -13.68
N HIS A 76 -4.17 -3.98 -12.59
CA HIS A 76 -5.22 -4.45 -11.69
C HIS A 76 -6.09 -3.29 -11.21
N ALA A 77 -5.45 -2.19 -10.80
CA ALA A 77 -6.10 -1.01 -10.27
C ALA A 77 -7.13 -0.40 -11.24
N MET A 78 -6.77 -0.25 -12.51
CA MET A 78 -7.68 0.30 -13.51
C MET A 78 -8.84 -0.64 -13.83
N ARG A 79 -8.62 -1.97 -13.87
CA ARG A 79 -9.72 -2.94 -14.02
C ARG A 79 -10.65 -2.96 -12.82
N PHE A 80 -10.10 -2.81 -11.61
CA PHE A 80 -10.90 -2.71 -10.39
C PHE A 80 -11.80 -1.46 -10.40
N VAL A 81 -11.28 -0.33 -10.88
CA VAL A 81 -12.04 0.91 -11.04
C VAL A 81 -13.13 0.81 -12.11
N GLU A 82 -12.95 0.01 -13.16
CA GLU A 82 -14.02 -0.26 -14.15
C GLU A 82 -15.25 -0.92 -13.51
N GLU A 83 -15.06 -1.78 -12.50
CA GLU A 83 -16.15 -2.46 -11.80
C GLU A 83 -16.73 -1.62 -10.65
N HIS A 84 -15.89 -0.89 -9.93
CA HIS A 84 -16.28 -0.26 -8.65
C HIS A 84 -16.38 1.28 -8.69
N GLY A 85 -16.01 1.90 -9.81
CA GLY A 85 -15.78 3.35 -9.87
C GLY A 85 -14.51 3.77 -9.14
N PRO A 86 -14.26 5.09 -9.00
CA PRO A 86 -13.05 5.57 -8.33
C PRO A 86 -12.98 5.14 -6.87
N CYS A 87 -11.90 4.45 -6.49
CA CYS A 87 -11.78 3.81 -5.19
C CYS A 87 -10.32 3.51 -4.83
N ALA A 88 -10.14 2.81 -3.71
CA ALA A 88 -8.87 2.23 -3.29
C ALA A 88 -8.81 0.74 -3.69
N PRO A 89 -8.19 0.38 -4.83
CA PRO A 89 -8.16 -1.00 -5.32
C PRO A 89 -7.19 -1.89 -4.55
N SER A 90 -6.29 -1.33 -3.74
CA SER A 90 -5.26 -2.10 -3.03
C SER A 90 -4.70 -1.36 -1.81
N MET A 91 -4.05 -2.10 -0.94
CA MET A 91 -3.25 -1.57 0.17
C MET A 91 -2.00 -2.42 0.41
N ALA A 92 -1.03 -1.89 1.13
CA ALA A 92 0.17 -2.63 1.51
C ALA A 92 0.41 -2.59 3.01
N TRP A 93 0.83 -3.73 3.57
CA TRP A 93 1.32 -3.84 4.93
C TRP A 93 2.84 -3.92 4.93
N ARG A 94 3.44 -3.19 5.87
CA ARG A 94 4.81 -3.44 6.31
C ARG A 94 4.82 -4.77 7.05
N VAL A 95 5.81 -5.60 6.77
CA VAL A 95 6.03 -6.88 7.45
C VAL A 95 7.50 -7.10 7.73
N VAL A 96 7.81 -8.01 8.65
CA VAL A 96 9.20 -8.36 8.99
C VAL A 96 9.91 -9.05 7.81
N ASP A 97 9.20 -9.95 7.13
CA ASP A 97 9.63 -10.75 5.97
C ASP A 97 8.44 -10.97 5.04
N ALA A 98 8.54 -10.51 3.80
CA ALA A 98 7.42 -10.49 2.86
C ALA A 98 7.01 -11.90 2.40
N GLN A 99 7.98 -12.79 2.19
CA GLN A 99 7.70 -14.15 1.75
C GLN A 99 7.08 -14.98 2.88
N HIS A 100 7.58 -14.84 4.11
CA HIS A 100 6.99 -15.48 5.29
C HIS A 100 5.55 -15.06 5.50
N ALA A 101 5.25 -13.75 5.44
CA ALA A 101 3.90 -13.22 5.61
C ALA A 101 2.95 -13.75 4.52
N PHE A 102 3.41 -13.77 3.27
CA PHE A 102 2.66 -14.33 2.14
C PHE A 102 2.38 -15.83 2.32
N ASP A 103 3.40 -16.64 2.63
CA ASP A 103 3.24 -18.09 2.84
C ASP A 103 2.31 -18.39 4.01
N HIS A 104 2.42 -17.61 5.10
CA HIS A 104 1.50 -17.70 6.23
C HIS A 104 0.06 -17.43 5.78
N ALA A 105 -0.20 -16.33 5.08
CA ALA A 105 -1.53 -15.97 4.61
C ALA A 105 -2.12 -17.04 3.67
N VAL A 106 -1.33 -17.57 2.74
CA VAL A 106 -1.78 -18.63 1.82
C VAL A 106 -2.08 -19.92 2.57
N LYS A 107 -1.22 -20.34 3.52
CA LYS A 107 -1.48 -21.50 4.39
C LYS A 107 -2.78 -21.35 5.17
N MET A 108 -3.10 -20.13 5.54
CA MET A 108 -4.29 -19.72 6.26
C MET A 108 -5.55 -19.66 5.36
N GLY A 109 -5.40 -19.71 4.03
CA GLY A 109 -6.52 -19.81 3.08
C GLY A 109 -6.68 -18.58 2.17
N ALA A 110 -5.75 -17.62 2.23
CA ALA A 110 -5.72 -16.51 1.30
C ALA A 110 -5.47 -17.00 -0.14
N THR A 111 -6.07 -16.32 -1.12
CA THR A 111 -5.81 -16.60 -2.53
C THR A 111 -4.59 -15.79 -2.98
N PRO A 112 -3.51 -16.43 -3.48
CA PRO A 112 -2.35 -15.70 -3.96
C PRO A 112 -2.67 -14.93 -5.25
N TYR A 113 -2.12 -13.72 -5.40
CA TYR A 113 -2.20 -12.96 -6.64
C TYR A 113 -0.87 -13.03 -7.41
N GLN A 114 -0.90 -13.61 -8.60
CA GLN A 114 0.29 -13.87 -9.42
C GLN A 114 0.41 -12.96 -10.65
N GLY A 115 -0.48 -11.96 -10.80
CA GLY A 115 -0.42 -11.02 -11.91
C GLY A 115 0.80 -10.10 -11.83
N GLU A 116 1.35 -9.72 -12.99
CA GLU A 116 2.47 -8.79 -13.13
C GLU A 116 2.02 -7.32 -13.26
N ASP A 117 0.71 -7.11 -13.31
CA ASP A 117 0.02 -5.84 -13.49
C ASP A 117 -0.22 -5.09 -12.16
N LYS A 118 0.60 -5.42 -11.17
CA LYS A 118 0.66 -4.83 -9.83
C LYS A 118 1.38 -3.48 -9.83
N THR A 119 1.16 -2.72 -8.75
CA THR A 119 1.88 -1.47 -8.45
C THR A 119 3.34 -1.68 -8.10
N LEU A 120 3.62 -2.69 -7.27
CA LEU A 120 4.97 -3.10 -6.86
C LEU A 120 5.17 -4.58 -7.16
N ASP A 121 6.40 -4.94 -7.50
CA ASP A 121 6.80 -6.34 -7.66
C ASP A 121 7.17 -6.98 -6.31
N VAL A 122 6.17 -7.07 -5.43
CA VAL A 122 6.25 -7.75 -4.13
C VAL A 122 5.15 -8.80 -4.00
N PRO A 123 5.24 -9.75 -3.04
CA PRO A 123 4.17 -10.70 -2.78
C PRO A 123 2.85 -10.02 -2.45
N ALA A 124 1.76 -10.55 -3.00
CA ALA A 124 0.41 -10.02 -2.78
C ALA A 124 -0.65 -11.13 -2.80
N ILE A 125 -1.73 -10.93 -2.04
CA ILE A 125 -2.91 -11.79 -2.02
C ILE A 125 -4.16 -11.01 -2.45
N VAL A 126 -5.20 -11.75 -2.84
CA VAL A 126 -6.53 -11.18 -3.07
C VAL A 126 -7.18 -10.90 -1.71
N GLY A 127 -7.41 -9.62 -1.44
CA GLY A 127 -8.10 -9.10 -0.29
C GLY A 127 -9.58 -8.84 -0.54
N ILE A 128 -10.14 -7.97 0.30
CA ILE A 128 -11.58 -7.73 0.34
C ILE A 128 -12.12 -7.20 -1.00
N GLY A 129 -13.22 -7.79 -1.45
CA GLY A 129 -13.88 -7.37 -2.69
C GLY A 129 -13.05 -7.56 -3.96
N GLY A 130 -11.94 -8.33 -3.91
CA GLY A 130 -11.03 -8.49 -5.05
C GLY A 130 -9.87 -7.48 -5.08
N SER A 131 -9.77 -6.60 -4.07
CA SER A 131 -8.61 -5.71 -3.89
C SER A 131 -7.34 -6.52 -3.67
N LEU A 132 -6.16 -5.90 -3.80
CA LEU A 132 -4.91 -6.56 -3.43
C LEU A 132 -4.41 -6.10 -2.07
N LEU A 133 -3.83 -7.05 -1.34
CA LEU A 133 -3.04 -6.79 -0.15
C LEU A 133 -1.58 -7.18 -0.41
N TYR A 134 -0.70 -6.19 -0.41
CA TYR A 134 0.74 -6.36 -0.63
C TYR A 134 1.50 -6.54 0.69
N PHE A 135 2.58 -7.31 0.66
CA PHE A 135 3.51 -7.47 1.77
C PHE A 135 4.85 -6.81 1.44
N VAL A 136 5.26 -5.83 2.24
CA VAL A 136 6.49 -5.05 2.03
C VAL A 136 7.42 -5.21 3.23
N ASP A 137 8.64 -5.71 3.00
CA ASP A 137 9.67 -5.84 4.03
C ASP A 137 10.85 -4.88 3.87
N GLN A 138 10.87 -4.08 2.81
CA GLN A 138 11.89 -3.06 2.53
C GLN A 138 11.41 -1.65 2.94
N TYR A 139 11.58 -1.31 4.22
CA TYR A 139 11.27 0.02 4.77
C TYR A 139 12.23 0.41 5.91
N GLY A 140 12.31 1.70 6.22
CA GLY A 140 13.11 2.22 7.32
C GLY A 140 14.61 1.97 7.13
N ALA A 141 15.24 1.28 8.09
CA ALA A 141 16.68 0.98 8.01
C ALA A 141 17.04 0.06 6.83
N LYS A 142 16.07 -0.67 6.28
CA LYS A 142 16.24 -1.53 5.10
C LYS A 142 16.14 -0.76 3.77
N GLY A 143 15.96 0.56 3.80
CA GLY A 143 15.75 1.40 2.63
C GLY A 143 14.28 1.61 2.32
N SER A 144 13.96 1.93 1.06
CA SER A 144 12.60 2.19 0.59
C SER A 144 12.25 1.22 -0.54
N VAL A 145 11.08 0.58 -0.44
CA VAL A 145 10.54 -0.31 -1.48
C VAL A 145 10.46 0.36 -2.86
N TYR A 146 10.32 1.69 -2.89
CA TYR A 146 10.22 2.47 -4.12
C TYR A 146 11.54 2.59 -4.90
N ASP A 147 12.71 2.36 -4.27
CA ASP A 147 14.01 2.60 -4.92
C ASP A 147 14.24 1.75 -6.18
N GLY A 148 13.68 0.54 -6.23
CA GLY A 148 13.84 -0.39 -7.35
C GLY A 148 13.08 0.05 -8.61
N GLU A 149 11.85 0.52 -8.43
CA GLU A 149 10.88 0.68 -9.53
C GLU A 149 10.52 2.15 -9.84
N PHE A 150 10.91 3.10 -8.98
CA PHE A 150 10.53 4.51 -9.08
C PHE A 150 11.73 5.45 -9.17
N ASP A 151 11.52 6.59 -9.81
CA ASP A 151 12.42 7.74 -9.79
C ASP A 151 11.88 8.79 -8.80
N TRP A 152 12.72 9.18 -7.85
CA TRP A 152 12.42 10.26 -6.91
C TRP A 152 12.37 11.61 -7.65
N LEU A 153 11.35 12.42 -7.37
CA LEU A 153 11.14 13.74 -8.00
C LEU A 153 11.98 14.86 -7.36
N GLY A 154 12.81 14.52 -6.37
CA GLY A 154 13.64 15.45 -5.62
C GLY A 154 14.61 14.69 -4.72
N GLU A 155 14.64 15.04 -3.43
CA GLU A 155 15.41 14.28 -2.45
C GLU A 155 14.96 12.81 -2.40
N ARG A 156 15.90 11.90 -2.14
CA ARG A 156 15.60 10.47 -2.00
C ARG A 156 14.84 10.23 -0.70
N ASP A 157 13.74 9.47 -0.81
CA ASP A 157 12.89 9.06 0.31
C ASP A 157 12.49 10.21 1.26
N PRO A 158 11.92 11.31 0.72
CA PRO A 158 11.66 12.51 1.50
C PRO A 158 10.48 12.28 2.45
N LYS A 159 10.38 13.11 3.50
CA LYS A 159 9.26 13.11 4.45
C LYS A 159 8.63 14.50 4.54
N PRO A 160 7.87 14.95 3.52
CA PRO A 160 7.29 16.29 3.50
C PRO A 160 6.36 16.48 4.70
N GLN A 161 6.50 17.58 5.44
CA GLN A 161 5.69 17.82 6.65
C GLN A 161 4.18 17.87 6.36
N GLY A 162 3.79 18.36 5.18
CA GLY A 162 2.38 18.54 4.80
C GLY A 162 1.63 19.40 5.80
N VAL A 163 0.46 18.93 6.22
CA VAL A 163 -0.44 19.57 7.19
C VAL A 163 -0.46 18.86 8.55
N GLY A 164 0.51 17.99 8.83
CA GLY A 164 0.69 17.37 10.14
C GLY A 164 0.00 16.02 10.34
N PHE A 165 -0.27 15.26 9.27
CA PHE A 165 -0.59 13.83 9.41
C PHE A 165 0.67 13.00 9.65
N TYR A 166 0.55 12.00 10.53
CA TYR A 166 1.70 11.22 11.01
C TYR A 166 1.72 9.78 10.48
N TYR A 167 0.56 9.10 10.52
CA TYR A 167 0.44 7.70 10.10
C TYR A 167 -1.00 7.39 9.67
N LEU A 168 -1.18 6.24 9.01
CA LEU A 168 -2.50 5.66 8.75
C LEU A 168 -2.92 4.86 9.97
N ASP A 169 -3.94 5.33 10.67
CA ASP A 169 -4.41 4.71 11.91
C ASP A 169 -5.23 3.45 11.65
N HIS A 170 -6.28 3.57 10.85
CA HIS A 170 -7.13 2.45 10.45
C HIS A 170 -7.81 2.74 9.11
N LEU A 171 -8.33 1.66 8.49
CA LEU A 171 -9.25 1.71 7.37
C LEU A 171 -10.46 0.84 7.69
N THR A 172 -11.61 1.19 7.12
CA THR A 172 -12.84 0.43 7.31
C THR A 172 -13.20 -0.31 6.03
N HIS A 173 -13.73 -1.52 6.17
CA HIS A 173 -14.34 -2.24 5.08
C HIS A 173 -15.84 -2.40 5.32
N ASN A 174 -16.64 -2.04 4.32
CA ASN A 174 -18.07 -2.34 4.33
C ASN A 174 -18.29 -3.72 3.72
N VAL A 175 -18.90 -4.62 4.49
CA VAL A 175 -19.21 -5.99 4.05
C VAL A 175 -20.72 -6.25 4.07
N TYR A 176 -21.18 -7.10 3.16
CA TYR A 176 -22.55 -7.62 3.23
C TYR A 176 -22.77 -8.40 4.53
N ARG A 177 -24.00 -8.36 5.05
CA ARG A 177 -24.38 -9.06 6.27
C ARG A 177 -24.00 -10.55 6.19
N GLY A 178 -23.28 -11.04 7.19
CA GLY A 178 -22.80 -12.42 7.27
C GLY A 178 -21.36 -12.63 6.76
N ASN A 179 -20.71 -11.61 6.21
CA ASN A 179 -19.36 -11.72 5.65
C ASN A 179 -18.25 -11.14 6.55
N MET A 180 -18.53 -10.86 7.83
CA MET A 180 -17.51 -10.33 8.76
C MET A 180 -16.31 -11.28 8.88
N ASP A 181 -16.56 -12.58 9.01
CA ASP A 181 -15.50 -13.59 9.22
C ASP A 181 -14.87 -14.09 7.91
N LYS A 182 -15.29 -13.54 6.75
CA LYS A 182 -14.77 -13.98 5.44
C LYS A 182 -13.39 -13.41 5.14
N TRP A 183 -13.08 -12.23 5.69
CA TRP A 183 -11.88 -11.45 5.41
C TRP A 183 -11.20 -11.17 6.75
N TRP A 184 -10.15 -11.92 7.06
CA TRP A 184 -9.48 -11.94 8.37
C TRP A 184 -7.96 -11.85 8.20
#